data_AF-A0A8H9JBH9-F1
#
_entry.id   AF-A0A8H9JBH9-F1
#
_cell.length_a   1.000
_cell.length_b   1.000
_cell.length_c   1.000
_cell.angle_alpha   90.00
_cell.angle_beta   90.00
_cell.angle_gamma   90.00
#
_symmetry.space_group_name_H-M   'P 1'
#
loop_
_entity.id
_entity.type
_entity.pdbx_description
1 polymer ?
#
loop_
_entity_poly.entity_id
_entity_poly.type
_entity_poly.pdbx_seq_one_letter_code
_entity_poly.pdbx_strand_id
1 'polypeptide(L)'
;MRAGVFNAVSVLFFIATLAVVTGVIYLFVAPPPVSDIAAMPTRAPDLPTATPTDTPTHTPLPPPTLPPTFTAAPATATPTDRPTATLEPSATLTPSITFTPSNTPTPTATVIPFMYFAPDPPVLRENFANSLGCAWQGVGGRVLDAAQLELNAAVAVDLRVHVFSDSVDETAPVGSNSFYGERTGWEVQTAARAQSEIVYARLENASGTPQSPDVLIQLSGTCEQNLAEVVFAVNTALAP
;
A
#
# COMPACT_ATOMS: atom_id res chain seq x y z
N MET A 1 -34.09 -50.24 -39.92
CA MET A 1 -32.78 -50.20 -39.24
C MET A 1 -32.31 -48.77 -38.89
N ARG A 2 -32.51 -47.75 -39.75
CA ARG A 2 -32.03 -46.37 -39.47
C ARG A 2 -32.68 -45.67 -38.25
N ALA A 3 -33.98 -45.84 -38.03
CA ALA A 3 -34.69 -45.18 -36.91
C ALA A 3 -34.27 -45.67 -35.51
N GLY A 4 -33.92 -46.97 -35.36
CA GLY A 4 -33.45 -47.51 -34.09
C GLY A 4 -32.10 -46.95 -33.66
N VAL A 5 -31.22 -46.67 -34.63
CA VAL A 5 -29.90 -46.07 -34.38
C VAL A 5 -30.05 -44.63 -33.89
N PHE A 6 -30.92 -43.83 -34.50
CA PHE A 6 -31.14 -42.45 -34.05
C PHE A 6 -31.77 -42.38 -32.65
N ASN A 7 -32.72 -43.26 -32.32
CA ASN A 7 -33.29 -43.31 -30.97
C ASN A 7 -32.24 -43.72 -29.92
N ALA A 8 -31.36 -44.67 -30.24
CA ALA A 8 -30.27 -45.08 -29.34
C ALA A 8 -29.28 -43.93 -29.10
N VAL A 9 -28.91 -43.19 -30.15
CA VAL A 9 -28.03 -42.02 -30.04
C VAL A 9 -28.69 -40.91 -29.20
N SER A 10 -29.97 -40.60 -29.43
CA SER A 10 -30.69 -39.60 -28.64
C SER A 10 -30.77 -39.96 -27.16
N VAL A 11 -31.01 -41.23 -26.82
CA VAL A 11 -31.02 -41.71 -25.43
C VAL A 11 -29.63 -41.59 -24.80
N LEU A 12 -28.57 -41.92 -25.54
CA LEU A 12 -27.19 -41.81 -25.05
C LEU A 12 -26.82 -40.36 -24.74
N PHE A 13 -27.15 -39.41 -25.62
CA PHE A 13 -26.92 -37.99 -25.37
C PHE A 13 -27.74 -37.47 -24.20
N PHE A 14 -28.98 -37.93 -24.03
CA PHE A 14 -29.81 -37.56 -22.89
C PHE A 14 -29.24 -38.05 -21.54
N ILE A 15 -28.68 -39.27 -21.51
CA ILE A 15 -28.01 -39.78 -20.30
C ILE A 15 -26.71 -39.00 -20.04
N ALA A 16 -25.94 -38.70 -21.08
CA ALA A 16 -24.71 -37.93 -20.94
C ALA A 16 -24.98 -36.52 -20.39
N THR A 17 -26.01 -35.83 -20.87
CA THR A 17 -26.39 -34.51 -20.33
C THR A 17 -26.84 -34.60 -18.88
N LEU A 18 -27.62 -35.62 -18.52
CA LEU A 18 -28.03 -35.84 -17.12
C LEU A 18 -26.82 -36.07 -16.21
N ALA A 19 -25.83 -36.86 -16.66
CA ALA A 19 -24.61 -37.12 -15.92
C ALA A 19 -23.77 -35.84 -15.72
N VAL A 20 -23.63 -35.02 -16.76
CA VAL A 20 -22.93 -33.73 -16.68
C VAL A 20 -23.63 -32.79 -15.71
N VAL A 21 -24.96 -32.63 -15.81
CA VAL A 21 -25.74 -31.77 -14.90
C VAL A 21 -25.58 -32.23 -13.46
N THR A 22 -25.65 -33.54 -13.21
CA THR A 22 -25.49 -34.11 -11.86
C THR A 22 -24.06 -33.87 -11.34
N GLY A 23 -23.04 -34.03 -12.18
CA GLY A 23 -21.65 -33.78 -11.83
C GLY A 23 -21.38 -32.32 -11.47
N VAL A 24 -21.96 -31.38 -12.22
CA VAL A 24 -21.83 -29.94 -11.93
C VAL A 24 -22.51 -29.60 -10.60
N ILE A 25 -23.73 -30.07 -10.36
CA ILE A 25 -24.43 -29.85 -9.07
C ILE A 25 -23.60 -30.42 -7.91
N TYR A 26 -23.02 -31.61 -8.09
CA TYR A 26 -22.17 -32.21 -7.08
C TYR A 26 -20.94 -31.34 -6.77
N LEU A 27 -20.27 -30.77 -7.78
CA LEU A 27 -19.12 -29.88 -7.56
C LEU A 27 -19.47 -28.59 -6.81
N PHE A 28 -20.70 -28.07 -6.96
CA PHE A 28 -21.16 -26.89 -6.23
C PHE A 28 -21.54 -27.18 -4.78
N VAL A 29 -21.97 -28.40 -4.47
CA VAL A 29 -22.44 -28.79 -3.11
C VAL A 29 -21.35 -29.50 -2.31
N ALA A 30 -20.41 -30.17 -2.98
CA ALA A 30 -19.32 -30.85 -2.32
C ALA A 30 -18.41 -29.83 -1.61
N PRO A 31 -18.08 -30.04 -0.34
CA PRO A 31 -17.07 -29.22 0.33
C PRO A 31 -15.75 -29.31 -0.44
N PRO A 32 -14.95 -28.23 -0.49
CA PRO A 32 -13.66 -28.28 -1.15
C PRO A 32 -12.82 -29.43 -0.55
N PRO A 33 -12.05 -30.16 -1.37
CA PRO A 33 -11.17 -31.20 -0.87
C PRO A 33 -10.23 -30.58 0.16
N VAL A 34 -10.40 -30.96 1.42
CA VAL A 34 -9.51 -30.57 2.50
C VAL A 34 -8.18 -31.22 2.17
N SER A 35 -7.21 -30.41 1.73
CA SER A 35 -5.84 -30.87 1.61
C SER A 35 -5.31 -31.02 3.02
N ASP A 36 -4.98 -32.24 3.42
CA ASP A 36 -4.21 -32.49 4.63
C ASP A 36 -2.85 -31.82 4.46
N ILE A 37 -2.77 -30.56 4.89
CA ILE A 37 -1.51 -29.84 5.02
C ILE A 37 -0.76 -30.62 6.09
N ALA A 38 0.26 -31.37 5.68
CA ALA A 38 1.18 -31.99 6.61
C ALA A 38 1.68 -30.88 7.55
N ALA A 39 1.27 -30.95 8.81
CA ALA A 39 1.78 -30.06 9.83
C ALA A 39 3.30 -30.26 9.86
N MET A 40 4.05 -29.30 9.31
CA MET A 40 5.47 -29.23 9.60
C MET A 40 5.59 -29.19 11.13
N PRO A 41 6.54 -29.93 11.73
CA PRO A 41 6.79 -29.81 13.15
C PRO A 41 7.19 -28.36 13.43
N THR A 42 6.26 -27.58 13.99
CA THR A 42 6.56 -26.28 14.59
C THR A 42 7.48 -26.56 15.76
N ARG A 43 8.79 -26.51 15.51
CA ARG A 43 9.76 -26.29 16.57
C ARG A 43 9.49 -24.88 17.07
N ALA A 44 8.82 -24.78 18.21
CA ALA A 44 8.69 -23.53 18.94
C ALA A 44 10.11 -22.92 19.08
N PRO A 45 10.31 -21.64 18.71
CA PRO A 45 11.53 -20.95 19.07
C PRO A 45 11.66 -20.98 20.59
N ASP A 46 12.80 -21.48 21.09
CA ASP A 46 13.16 -21.31 22.49
C ASP A 46 13.25 -19.80 22.74
N LEU A 47 12.21 -19.26 23.38
CA LEU A 47 12.12 -17.84 23.70
C LEU A 47 13.22 -17.54 24.74
N PRO A 48 14.12 -16.57 24.49
CA PRO A 48 15.12 -16.21 25.49
C PRO A 48 14.42 -15.77 26.78
N THR A 49 14.83 -16.40 27.87
CA THR A 49 14.43 -16.03 29.24
C THR A 49 14.66 -14.53 29.43
N ALA A 50 13.62 -13.81 29.83
CA ALA A 50 13.67 -12.38 30.09
C ALA A 50 14.82 -12.05 31.06
N THR A 51 15.80 -11.32 30.55
CA THR A 51 16.80 -10.63 31.36
C THR A 51 16.08 -9.48 32.07
N PRO A 52 16.32 -9.21 33.37
CA PRO A 52 15.70 -8.09 34.04
C PRO A 52 16.11 -6.78 33.35
N THR A 53 15.13 -6.09 32.78
CA THR A 53 15.28 -4.74 32.25
C THR A 53 15.53 -3.78 33.41
N ASP A 54 16.71 -3.16 33.44
CA ASP A 54 17.00 -2.02 34.30
C ASP A 54 15.94 -0.93 34.03
N THR A 55 15.10 -0.70 35.01
CA THR A 55 14.11 0.38 34.98
C THR A 55 14.87 1.69 35.21
N PRO A 56 14.89 2.64 34.26
CA PRO A 56 15.46 3.94 34.52
C PRO A 56 14.66 4.62 35.62
N THR A 57 15.30 4.85 36.76
CA THR A 57 14.72 5.61 37.85
C THR A 57 14.57 7.05 37.39
N HIS A 58 13.32 7.52 37.28
CA HIS A 58 13.02 8.93 37.02
C HIS A 58 13.59 9.78 38.18
N THR A 59 14.72 10.43 37.90
CA THR A 59 15.24 11.47 38.79
C THR A 59 14.35 12.70 38.64
N PRO A 60 13.76 13.24 39.71
CA PRO A 60 12.93 14.43 39.61
C PRO A 60 13.78 15.61 39.13
N LEU A 61 13.36 16.23 38.03
CA LEU A 61 13.93 17.46 37.50
C LEU A 61 13.79 18.58 38.54
N PRO A 62 14.85 19.36 38.85
CA PRO A 62 14.72 20.50 39.74
C PRO A 62 13.70 21.51 39.20
N PRO A 63 12.95 22.21 40.08
CA PRO A 63 11.96 23.18 39.66
C PRO A 63 12.61 24.33 38.86
N PRO A 64 11.91 24.87 37.84
CA PRO A 64 12.44 25.97 37.04
C PRO A 64 12.72 27.19 37.90
N THR A 65 13.93 27.73 37.81
CA THR A 65 14.31 29.02 38.37
C THR A 65 13.55 30.12 37.64
N LEU A 66 12.75 30.89 38.39
CA LEU A 66 12.01 32.03 37.88
C LEU A 66 12.98 33.11 37.35
N PRO A 67 12.71 33.72 36.19
CA PRO A 67 13.48 34.86 35.70
C PRO A 67 13.27 36.10 36.61
N PRO A 68 14.23 37.05 36.65
CA PRO A 68 14.12 38.23 37.49
C PRO A 68 12.92 39.10 37.10
N THR A 69 12.16 39.50 38.11
CA THR A 69 11.02 40.40 38.00
C THR A 69 11.49 41.79 37.56
N PHE A 70 11.03 42.27 36.42
CA PHE A 70 11.25 43.65 36.00
C PHE A 70 10.58 44.62 36.98
N THR A 71 11.37 45.46 37.62
CA THR A 71 10.88 46.58 38.43
C THR A 71 10.35 47.67 37.49
N ALA A 72 9.07 48.01 37.60
CA ALA A 72 8.47 49.12 36.86
C ALA A 72 9.00 50.46 37.41
N ALA A 73 9.51 51.32 36.51
CA ALA A 73 9.85 52.70 36.83
C ALA A 73 8.58 53.56 36.99
N PRO A 74 8.59 54.63 37.81
CA PRO A 74 7.40 55.43 38.07
C PRO A 74 6.95 56.27 36.87
N ALA A 75 5.63 56.41 36.75
CA ALA A 75 4.95 57.18 35.72
C ALA A 75 5.30 58.68 35.78
N THR A 76 5.55 59.27 34.60
CA THR A 76 5.40 60.73 34.41
C THR A 76 4.19 60.95 33.53
N ALA A 77 3.17 61.60 34.11
CA ALA A 77 1.98 62.02 33.41
C ALA A 77 2.26 63.27 32.57
N THR A 78 1.73 63.31 31.34
CA THR A 78 1.42 64.57 30.66
C THR A 78 0.16 64.35 29.83
N PRO A 79 -0.99 64.94 30.21
CA PRO A 79 -2.18 64.92 29.36
C PRO A 79 -2.07 66.03 28.31
N THR A 80 -2.27 65.69 27.04
CA THR A 80 -2.68 66.71 26.05
C THR A 80 -3.62 66.09 25.00
N ASP A 81 -4.68 66.83 24.73
CA ASP A 81 -5.91 66.45 24.06
C ASP A 81 -5.79 66.08 22.58
N ARG A 82 -6.63 65.11 22.15
CA ARG A 82 -7.64 65.23 21.07
C ARG A 82 -7.90 63.87 20.40
N PRO A 83 -9.13 63.32 20.44
CA PRO A 83 -9.50 62.24 19.53
C PRO A 83 -9.74 62.82 18.13
N THR A 84 -8.98 62.37 17.15
CA THR A 84 -9.28 62.59 15.73
C THR A 84 -9.61 61.24 15.11
N ALA A 85 -10.70 61.22 14.35
CA ALA A 85 -11.39 60.03 13.87
C ALA A 85 -10.48 59.04 13.15
N THR A 86 -10.69 57.77 13.51
CA THR A 86 -10.21 56.54 12.92
C THR A 86 -10.39 56.54 11.39
N LEU A 87 -9.30 56.35 10.65
CA LEU A 87 -9.35 55.79 9.30
C LEU A 87 -8.98 54.31 9.42
N GLU A 88 -9.91 53.47 8.98
CA GLU A 88 -9.79 52.02 8.89
C GLU A 88 -8.53 51.63 8.07
N PRO A 89 -7.69 50.70 8.53
CA PRO A 89 -6.56 50.25 7.72
C PRO A 89 -7.08 49.46 6.51
N SER A 90 -6.85 50.02 5.33
CA SER A 90 -7.05 49.34 4.05
C SER A 90 -6.23 48.04 4.00
N ALA A 91 -6.83 46.97 3.48
CA ALA A 91 -6.24 45.65 3.38
C ALA A 91 -4.84 45.72 2.73
N THR A 92 -3.82 45.35 3.49
CA THR A 92 -2.48 45.16 2.95
C THR A 92 -2.50 43.87 2.12
N LEU A 93 -2.32 44.00 0.81
CA LEU A 93 -2.19 42.88 -0.10
C LEU A 93 -0.99 42.02 0.32
N THR A 94 -1.25 40.82 0.81
CA THR A 94 -0.24 39.79 1.01
C THR A 94 0.43 39.50 -0.34
N PRO A 95 1.76 39.57 -0.48
CA PRO A 95 2.41 39.19 -1.73
C PRO A 95 2.17 37.70 -1.98
N SER A 96 1.39 37.39 -3.02
CA SER A 96 1.26 36.03 -3.51
C SER A 96 2.59 35.63 -4.14
N ILE A 97 3.24 34.58 -3.63
CA ILE A 97 4.41 33.99 -4.27
C ILE A 97 3.94 33.40 -5.59
N THR A 98 4.22 34.12 -6.67
CA THR A 98 4.02 33.61 -8.03
C THR A 98 5.25 32.78 -8.36
N PHE A 99 5.10 31.46 -8.36
CA PHE A 99 6.11 30.55 -8.89
C PHE A 99 6.25 30.82 -10.39
N THR A 100 7.26 31.59 -10.78
CA THR A 100 7.69 31.63 -12.18
C THR A 100 8.30 30.26 -12.52
N PRO A 101 7.78 29.52 -13.51
CA PRO A 101 8.41 28.29 -13.95
C PRO A 101 9.84 28.61 -14.43
N SER A 102 10.83 28.02 -13.75
CA SER A 102 12.22 28.12 -14.16
C SER A 102 12.43 27.19 -15.36
N ASN A 103 12.77 27.77 -16.52
CA ASN A 103 13.23 27.01 -17.70
C ASN A 103 14.68 26.53 -17.54
N THR A 104 15.08 26.15 -16.32
CA THR A 104 16.37 25.47 -16.15
C THR A 104 16.17 24.05 -16.67
N PRO A 105 16.90 23.61 -17.72
CA PRO A 105 16.87 22.21 -18.10
C PRO A 105 17.43 21.41 -16.93
N THR A 106 16.53 20.77 -16.17
CA THR A 106 16.90 19.74 -15.21
C THR A 106 17.73 18.72 -15.97
N PRO A 107 18.92 18.33 -15.48
CA PRO A 107 19.71 17.31 -16.16
C PRO A 107 18.82 16.08 -16.32
N THR A 108 18.50 15.75 -17.58
CA THR A 108 17.82 14.51 -17.91
C THR A 108 18.75 13.39 -17.49
N ALA A 109 18.48 12.79 -16.33
CA ALA A 109 19.12 11.53 -15.97
C ALA A 109 18.95 10.62 -17.18
N THR A 110 20.05 10.08 -17.71
CA THR A 110 19.96 9.00 -18.69
C THR A 110 19.23 7.88 -17.97
N VAL A 111 17.91 7.81 -18.15
CA VAL A 111 17.05 6.82 -17.53
C VAL A 111 17.54 5.50 -18.07
N ILE A 112 18.30 4.77 -17.26
CA ILE A 112 18.44 3.34 -17.48
C ILE A 112 17.01 2.85 -17.36
N PRO A 113 16.40 2.39 -18.44
CA PRO A 113 14.98 2.18 -18.42
C PRO A 113 14.74 0.92 -17.60
N PHE A 114 13.97 1.09 -16.54
CA PHE A 114 13.59 -0.02 -15.67
C PHE A 114 12.76 -1.04 -16.45
N MET A 115 12.99 -2.33 -16.18
CA MET A 115 12.26 -3.43 -16.81
C MET A 115 10.77 -3.39 -16.50
N TYR A 116 10.39 -2.80 -15.37
CA TYR A 116 9.00 -2.64 -14.95
C TYR A 116 8.71 -1.19 -14.58
N PHE A 117 7.43 -0.82 -14.68
CA PHE A 117 6.91 0.47 -14.25
C PHE A 117 5.46 0.33 -13.79
N ALA A 118 4.93 1.32 -13.06
CA ALA A 118 3.50 1.41 -12.80
C ALA A 118 2.85 2.25 -13.92
N PRO A 119 1.99 1.64 -14.78
CA PRO A 119 1.37 2.37 -15.88
C PRO A 119 0.30 3.35 -15.43
N ASP A 120 -0.35 3.05 -14.30
CA ASP A 120 -1.45 3.80 -13.72
C ASP A 120 -1.11 4.26 -12.30
N PRO A 121 -1.72 5.35 -11.81
CA PRO A 121 -1.56 5.76 -10.41
C PRO A 121 -2.15 4.72 -9.44
N PRO A 122 -1.67 4.67 -8.18
CA PRO A 122 -2.25 3.81 -7.15
C PRO A 122 -3.74 4.06 -6.97
N VAL A 123 -4.52 2.98 -6.85
CA VAL A 123 -5.97 3.05 -6.63
C VAL A 123 -6.27 2.87 -5.15
N LEU A 124 -6.82 3.89 -4.50
CA LEU A 124 -7.25 3.81 -3.10
C LEU A 124 -8.65 3.22 -3.00
N ARG A 125 -8.83 2.27 -2.08
CA ARG A 125 -10.10 1.59 -1.86
C ARG A 125 -10.18 0.97 -0.48
N GLU A 126 -11.36 0.46 -0.14
CA GLU A 126 -11.55 -0.31 1.07
C GLU A 126 -10.81 -1.64 0.92
N ASN A 127 -10.13 -2.02 2.00
CA ASN A 127 -9.49 -3.30 2.15
C ASN A 127 -10.49 -4.44 1.91
N PHE A 128 -10.19 -5.25 0.89
CA PHE A 128 -10.98 -6.40 0.49
C PHE A 128 -10.25 -7.73 0.69
N ALA A 129 -8.93 -7.68 0.93
CA ALA A 129 -8.05 -8.84 0.91
C ALA A 129 -7.80 -9.44 2.30
N ASN A 130 -8.18 -8.74 3.37
CA ASN A 130 -8.10 -9.29 4.72
C ASN A 130 -9.34 -8.93 5.58
N SER A 131 -9.60 -9.76 6.59
CA SER A 131 -10.80 -9.70 7.44
C SER A 131 -10.72 -8.68 8.58
N LEU A 132 -9.59 -7.97 8.73
CA LEU A 132 -9.41 -6.98 9.79
C LEU A 132 -10.12 -5.65 9.48
N GLY A 133 -10.58 -5.45 8.24
CA GLY A 133 -11.32 -4.27 7.82
C GLY A 133 -10.56 -2.99 8.18
N CYS A 134 -11.18 -2.14 9.00
CA CYS A 134 -10.61 -0.87 9.44
C CYS A 134 -9.41 -0.96 10.39
N ALA A 135 -9.22 -2.11 11.05
CA ALA A 135 -8.08 -2.38 11.94
C ALA A 135 -6.85 -2.83 11.13
N TRP A 136 -6.71 -2.27 9.93
CA TRP A 136 -5.65 -2.57 8.97
C TRP A 136 -5.53 -1.41 7.98
N GLN A 137 -4.31 -1.16 7.52
CA GLN A 137 -4.01 -0.32 6.37
C GLN A 137 -2.77 -0.86 5.66
N GLY A 138 -2.72 -0.77 4.33
CA GLY A 138 -1.57 -1.27 3.59
C GLY A 138 -1.59 -0.99 2.09
N VAL A 139 -0.61 -1.57 1.42
CA VAL A 139 -0.41 -1.52 -0.01
C VAL A 139 -0.40 -2.94 -0.55
N GLY A 140 -1.16 -3.20 -1.60
CA GLY A 140 -1.15 -4.48 -2.28
C GLY A 140 -1.19 -4.30 -3.79
N GLY A 141 -1.08 -5.39 -4.52
CA GLY A 141 -0.99 -5.27 -5.97
C GLY A 141 -0.62 -6.53 -6.69
N ARG A 142 -0.36 -6.39 -7.99
CA ARG A 142 0.05 -7.48 -8.89
C ARG A 142 1.06 -6.99 -9.92
N VAL A 143 1.68 -7.95 -10.61
CA VAL A 143 2.68 -7.68 -11.66
C VAL A 143 2.20 -8.28 -12.97
N LEU A 144 2.15 -7.43 -14.01
CA LEU A 144 1.67 -7.78 -15.35
C LEU A 144 2.82 -7.90 -16.35
N ASP A 145 2.64 -8.75 -17.34
CA ASP A 145 3.47 -8.85 -18.52
C ASP A 145 3.12 -7.79 -19.58
N ALA A 146 3.82 -7.86 -20.71
CA ALA A 146 3.60 -6.98 -21.85
C ALA A 146 2.19 -7.09 -22.47
N ALA A 147 1.48 -8.20 -22.26
CA ALA A 147 0.14 -8.44 -22.73
C ALA A 147 -0.94 -8.01 -21.71
N GLN A 148 -0.55 -7.36 -20.61
CA GLN A 148 -1.43 -6.99 -19.49
C GLN A 148 -2.08 -8.18 -18.80
N LEU A 149 -1.42 -9.34 -18.86
CA LEU A 149 -1.77 -10.55 -18.12
C LEU A 149 -0.81 -10.70 -16.94
N GLU A 150 -1.20 -11.46 -15.92
CA GLU A 150 -0.28 -11.71 -14.80
C GLU A 150 1.03 -12.34 -15.28
N LEU A 151 2.14 -11.79 -14.80
CA LEU A 151 3.49 -12.26 -15.13
C LEU A 151 3.63 -13.76 -14.86
N ASN A 152 4.44 -14.43 -15.68
CA ASN A 152 4.72 -15.84 -15.50
C ASN A 152 5.31 -16.11 -14.10
N ALA A 153 4.75 -17.09 -13.38
CA ALA A 153 5.16 -17.42 -12.02
C ALA A 153 6.65 -17.79 -11.90
N ALA A 154 7.25 -18.40 -12.93
CA ALA A 154 8.67 -18.74 -12.96
C ALA A 154 9.59 -17.52 -13.04
N VAL A 155 9.08 -16.37 -13.51
CA VAL A 155 9.81 -15.09 -13.49
C VAL A 155 9.47 -14.32 -12.21
N ALA A 156 8.20 -14.37 -11.79
CA ALA A 156 7.70 -13.68 -10.61
C ALA A 156 8.38 -14.12 -9.30
N VAL A 157 8.83 -15.39 -9.21
CA VAL A 157 9.52 -15.93 -8.03
C VAL A 157 10.81 -15.18 -7.68
N ASP A 158 11.46 -14.55 -8.66
CA ASP A 158 12.68 -13.77 -8.45
C ASP A 158 12.40 -12.31 -8.08
N LEU A 159 11.12 -11.93 -7.97
CA LEU A 159 10.68 -10.57 -7.70
C LEU A 159 10.06 -10.42 -6.31
N ARG A 160 10.24 -9.24 -5.73
CA ARG A 160 9.58 -8.80 -4.52
C ARG A 160 9.19 -7.34 -4.65
N VAL A 161 8.20 -6.92 -3.88
CA VAL A 161 7.88 -5.51 -3.72
C VAL A 161 8.40 -5.04 -2.37
N HIS A 162 9.14 -3.95 -2.40
CA HIS A 162 9.63 -3.25 -1.23
C HIS A 162 8.73 -2.03 -1.02
N VAL A 163 8.08 -1.96 0.14
CA VAL A 163 7.24 -0.86 0.56
C VAL A 163 7.91 -0.16 1.72
N PHE A 164 8.20 1.13 1.56
CA PHE A 164 9.01 1.87 2.52
C PHE A 164 8.59 3.34 2.72
N SER A 165 8.83 3.84 3.92
CA SER A 165 8.68 5.23 4.38
C SER A 165 9.64 5.46 5.57
N ASP A 166 9.45 6.54 6.32
CA ASP A 166 10.18 6.72 7.59
C ASP A 166 9.70 5.77 8.70
N SER A 167 8.49 5.19 8.56
CA SER A 167 7.85 4.32 9.56
C SER A 167 7.68 2.86 9.12
N VAL A 168 7.86 2.57 7.83
CA VAL A 168 7.69 1.24 7.24
C VAL A 168 8.93 0.91 6.41
N ASP A 169 9.44 -0.31 6.51
CA ASP A 169 10.52 -0.84 5.67
C ASP A 169 10.30 -2.35 5.57
N GLU A 170 9.43 -2.75 4.64
CA GLU A 170 8.90 -4.11 4.55
C GLU A 170 8.92 -4.61 3.11
N THR A 171 9.10 -5.91 2.94
CA THR A 171 9.11 -6.55 1.61
C THR A 171 8.11 -7.69 1.53
N ALA A 172 7.44 -7.81 0.39
CA ALA A 172 6.55 -8.91 0.09
C ALA A 172 7.01 -9.64 -1.19
N PRO A 173 7.14 -10.98 -1.17
CA PRO A 173 7.36 -11.76 -2.38
C PRO A 173 6.19 -11.57 -3.35
N VAL A 174 6.48 -11.45 -4.64
CA VAL A 174 5.43 -11.43 -5.68
C VAL A 174 4.79 -12.83 -5.72
N GLY A 175 3.46 -12.89 -5.70
CA GLY A 175 2.69 -14.15 -5.62
C GLY A 175 2.38 -14.63 -4.21
N SER A 176 2.72 -13.84 -3.17
CA SER A 176 2.42 -14.16 -1.77
C SER A 176 0.94 -14.01 -1.38
N ASN A 177 0.14 -13.28 -2.15
CA ASN A 177 -1.26 -13.02 -1.82
C ASN A 177 -2.17 -13.12 -3.07
N SER A 178 -2.92 -14.22 -3.19
CA SER A 178 -3.78 -14.48 -4.34
C SER A 178 -5.01 -13.57 -4.48
N PHE A 179 -5.35 -12.76 -3.46
CA PHE A 179 -6.48 -11.82 -3.55
C PHE A 179 -6.23 -10.68 -4.55
N TYR A 180 -4.97 -10.29 -4.75
CA TYR A 180 -4.59 -9.20 -5.67
C TYR A 180 -4.27 -9.69 -7.09
N GLY A 181 -4.06 -11.00 -7.24
CA GLY A 181 -3.76 -11.69 -8.48
C GLY A 181 -3.36 -13.13 -8.18
N GLU A 182 -3.89 -14.10 -8.94
CA GLU A 182 -3.78 -15.54 -8.64
C GLU A 182 -2.32 -16.04 -8.59
N ARG A 183 -1.42 -15.40 -9.34
CA ARG A 183 -0.01 -15.83 -9.48
C ARG A 183 0.98 -14.79 -8.98
N THR A 184 0.63 -13.51 -9.06
CA THR A 184 1.56 -12.39 -8.85
C THR A 184 1.10 -11.41 -7.78
N GLY A 185 -0.01 -11.71 -7.10
CA GLY A 185 -0.52 -10.83 -6.06
C GLY A 185 0.41 -10.74 -4.84
N TRP A 186 0.46 -9.58 -4.21
CA TRP A 186 1.29 -9.30 -3.04
C TRP A 186 0.60 -8.25 -2.14
N GLU A 187 1.00 -8.21 -0.87
CA GLU A 187 0.47 -7.24 0.10
C GLU A 187 1.52 -6.94 1.19
N VAL A 188 1.58 -5.68 1.60
CA VAL A 188 2.33 -5.21 2.77
C VAL A 188 1.39 -4.37 3.63
N GLN A 189 1.29 -4.73 4.91
CA GLN A 189 0.62 -3.89 5.89
C GLN A 189 1.53 -2.73 6.29
N THR A 190 1.04 -1.50 6.21
CA THR A 190 1.79 -0.30 6.61
C THR A 190 1.38 0.19 8.00
N ALA A 191 0.14 -0.09 8.43
CA ALA A 191 -0.33 0.29 9.75
C ALA A 191 -1.44 -0.62 10.29
N ALA A 192 -1.62 -0.61 11.61
CA ALA A 192 -2.68 -1.37 12.30
C ALA A 192 -4.07 -0.71 12.23
N ARG A 193 -4.17 0.50 11.66
CA ARG A 193 -5.41 1.28 11.49
C ARG A 193 -5.22 2.26 10.34
N ALA A 194 -6.32 2.72 9.76
CA ALA A 194 -6.29 3.78 8.77
C ALA A 194 -5.66 5.06 9.36
N GLN A 195 -4.62 5.58 8.71
CA GLN A 195 -3.94 6.82 9.05
C GLN A 195 -3.36 7.47 7.78
N SER A 196 -3.28 8.80 7.75
CA SER A 196 -2.68 9.48 6.61
C SER A 196 -1.16 9.29 6.63
N GLU A 197 -0.61 8.77 5.55
CA GLU A 197 0.81 8.46 5.41
C GLU A 197 1.22 8.52 3.94
N ILE A 198 2.49 8.86 3.69
CA ILE A 198 3.11 8.72 2.37
C ILE A 198 4.07 7.54 2.45
N VAL A 199 3.89 6.58 1.54
CA VAL A 199 4.76 5.42 1.38
C VAL A 199 5.20 5.30 -0.07
N TYR A 200 6.30 4.59 -0.31
CA TYR A 200 6.79 4.26 -1.63
C TYR A 200 6.72 2.76 -1.84
N ALA A 201 6.34 2.34 -3.05
CA ALA A 201 6.45 0.95 -3.47
C ALA A 201 7.42 0.84 -4.65
N ARG A 202 8.30 -0.15 -4.59
CA ARG A 202 9.28 -0.45 -5.64
C ARG A 202 9.36 -1.94 -5.89
N LEU A 203 9.39 -2.34 -7.14
CA LEU A 203 9.70 -3.71 -7.53
C LEU A 203 11.21 -3.93 -7.50
N GLU A 204 11.65 -4.99 -6.84
CA GLU A 204 13.05 -5.40 -6.72
C GLU A 204 13.22 -6.86 -7.13
N ASN A 205 14.45 -7.25 -7.47
CA ASN A 205 14.79 -8.67 -7.58
C ASN A 205 15.08 -9.27 -6.19
N ALA A 206 15.32 -10.58 -6.13
CA ALA A 206 15.66 -11.30 -4.89
C ALA A 206 16.91 -10.77 -4.16
N SER A 207 17.80 -10.04 -4.85
CA SER A 207 18.99 -9.41 -4.27
C SER A 207 18.76 -7.96 -3.82
N GLY A 208 17.56 -7.40 -4.00
CA GLY A 208 17.23 -6.02 -3.67
C GLY A 208 17.63 -4.99 -4.71
N THR A 209 17.97 -5.43 -5.92
CA THR A 209 18.24 -4.48 -7.01
C THR A 209 16.91 -3.92 -7.54
N PRO A 210 16.74 -2.59 -7.58
CA PRO A 210 15.57 -1.95 -8.17
C PRO A 210 15.30 -2.43 -9.61
N GLN A 211 14.07 -2.87 -9.86
CA GLN A 211 13.54 -3.27 -11.17
C GLN A 211 12.48 -2.31 -11.70
N SER A 212 12.01 -1.37 -10.87
CA SER A 212 11.13 -0.26 -11.21
C SER A 212 11.61 1.05 -10.56
N PRO A 213 11.10 2.22 -11.02
CA PRO A 213 11.12 3.44 -10.22
C PRO A 213 10.28 3.29 -8.94
N ASP A 214 10.39 4.28 -8.05
CA ASP A 214 9.51 4.41 -6.88
C ASP A 214 8.12 4.89 -7.28
N VAL A 215 7.11 4.19 -6.78
CA VAL A 215 5.71 4.61 -6.88
C VAL A 215 5.35 5.30 -5.58
N LEU A 216 5.11 6.62 -5.64
CA LEU A 216 4.62 7.39 -4.49
C LEU A 216 3.14 7.08 -4.26
N ILE A 217 2.79 6.76 -3.02
CA ILE A 217 1.44 6.43 -2.59
C ILE A 217 1.08 7.35 -1.42
N GLN A 218 -0.05 8.04 -1.52
CA GLN A 218 -0.59 8.88 -0.44
C GLN A 218 -1.85 8.23 0.12
N LEU A 219 -1.76 7.63 1.30
CA LEU A 219 -2.90 7.05 2.00
C LEU A 219 -3.69 8.18 2.67
N SER A 220 -5.02 8.18 2.49
CA SER A 220 -5.90 9.25 2.98
C SER A 220 -6.17 9.15 4.48
N GLY A 221 -5.98 7.97 5.06
CA GLY A 221 -6.29 7.67 6.46
C GLY A 221 -7.76 7.44 6.76
N THR A 222 -8.61 7.32 5.74
CA THR A 222 -10.01 6.91 5.92
C THR A 222 -10.16 5.39 5.75
N CYS A 223 -11.17 4.84 6.43
CA CYS A 223 -11.42 3.40 6.43
C CYS A 223 -11.75 2.86 5.04
N GLU A 224 -12.51 3.63 4.27
CA GLU A 224 -12.98 3.31 2.92
C GLU A 224 -11.85 3.40 1.87
N GLN A 225 -10.66 3.83 2.28
CA GLN A 225 -9.47 4.01 1.45
C GLN A 225 -8.21 3.56 2.20
N ASN A 226 -8.33 2.55 3.06
CA ASN A 226 -7.24 1.99 3.85
C ASN A 226 -6.35 1.00 3.06
N LEU A 227 -6.63 0.78 1.77
CA LEU A 227 -5.81 -0.02 0.87
C LEU A 227 -5.43 0.78 -0.37
N ALA A 228 -4.14 0.81 -0.69
CA ALA A 228 -3.66 1.26 -1.99
C ALA A 228 -3.30 0.06 -2.88
N GLU A 229 -3.96 -0.06 -4.04
CA GLU A 229 -3.66 -1.08 -5.03
C GLU A 229 -2.70 -0.52 -6.10
N VAL A 230 -1.57 -1.21 -6.31
CA VAL A 230 -0.52 -0.83 -7.26
C VAL A 230 -0.33 -1.94 -8.29
N VAL A 231 -0.32 -1.56 -9.56
CA VAL A 231 -0.02 -2.49 -10.66
C VAL A 231 1.34 -2.14 -11.23
N PHE A 232 2.26 -3.11 -11.22
CA PHE A 232 3.49 -3.02 -12.00
C PHE A 232 3.30 -3.76 -13.32
N ALA A 233 3.89 -3.28 -14.40
CA ALA A 233 3.85 -3.91 -15.71
C ALA A 233 5.23 -3.88 -16.38
N VAL A 234 5.51 -4.90 -17.21
CA VAL A 234 6.71 -4.93 -18.06
C VAL A 234 6.75 -3.70 -18.95
N ASN A 235 7.92 -3.05 -18.99
CA ASN A 235 8.19 -1.94 -19.88
C ASN A 235 8.46 -2.45 -21.31
N THR A 236 7.43 -2.37 -22.16
CA THR A 236 7.51 -2.82 -23.55
C THR A 236 8.40 -1.94 -24.43
N ALA A 237 8.78 -0.74 -23.99
CA ALA A 237 9.74 0.09 -24.70
C ALA A 237 11.17 -0.50 -24.67
N LEU A 238 11.40 -1.54 -23.86
CA LEU A 238 12.67 -2.24 -23.69
C LEU A 238 12.66 -3.68 -24.21
N ALA A 239 11.50 -4.16 -24.63
CA ALA A 239 11.41 -5.43 -25.32
C ALA A 239 11.99 -5.27 -26.74
N PRO A 240 12.92 -6.16 -27.17
CA PRO A 240 13.46 -6.14 -28.53
C PRO A 240 12.40 -6.42 -29.60
#